data_AF-A0A1M3QC22-F1
#
_entry.id   AF-A0A1M3QC22-F1
#
_cell.length_a   1.000
_cell.length_b   1.000
_cell.length_c   1.000
_cell.angle_alpha   90.00
_cell.angle_beta   90.00
_cell.angle_gamma   90.00
#
_symmetry.space_group_name_H-M   'P 1'
#
loop_
_entity.id
_entity.type
_entity.pdbx_description
1 polymer ?
#
loop_
_entity_poly.entity_id
_entity_poly.type
_entity_poly.pdbx_seq_one_letter_code
_entity_poly.pdbx_strand_id
1 'polypeptide(L)'
;MLIVICTTLCLPLAALAQQNNQTPQSAGSNYPFSVGSRPADVGTGFSIYSATSATADQQFRVQCSCQDFSLATATCPAPRYECYCSPSAALTCE
;
A
#
# COMPACT_ATOMS: atom_id res chain seq x y z
N MET A 1 60.51 29.91 -15.51
CA MET A 1 59.76 28.70 -15.88
C MET A 1 58.31 28.97 -15.52
N LEU A 2 57.45 29.03 -16.53
CA LEU A 2 56.01 29.25 -16.45
C LEU A 2 55.30 27.90 -16.18
N ILE A 3 53.98 27.94 -15.94
CA ILE A 3 52.97 26.86 -16.02
C ILE A 3 52.48 26.38 -14.65
N VAL A 4 51.18 26.26 -14.35
CA VAL A 4 49.90 26.75 -14.87
C VAL A 4 48.88 26.32 -13.82
N ILE A 5 47.90 27.18 -13.57
CA ILE A 5 46.71 26.95 -12.75
C ILE A 5 45.87 25.85 -13.42
N CYS A 6 45.64 24.72 -12.76
CA CYS A 6 44.73 23.69 -13.26
C CYS A 6 43.47 23.65 -12.38
N THR A 7 42.46 24.37 -12.86
CA THR A 7 41.06 24.30 -12.44
C THR A 7 40.44 22.97 -12.89
N THR A 8 39.78 22.24 -11.98
CA THR A 8 38.58 21.43 -12.28
C THR A 8 37.76 21.33 -10.99
N LEU A 9 36.72 22.15 -10.88
CA LEU A 9 35.31 21.82 -11.17
C LEU A 9 34.72 20.75 -10.23
N CYS A 10 33.84 21.19 -9.31
CA CYS A 10 32.51 20.61 -9.16
C CYS A 10 31.61 21.49 -8.26
N LEU A 11 30.66 22.17 -8.89
CA LEU A 11 29.35 22.60 -8.36
C LEU A 11 28.32 22.09 -9.39
N PRO A 12 27.07 21.70 -9.04
CA PRO A 12 26.15 22.53 -8.26
C PRO A 12 25.20 21.80 -7.27
N LEU A 13 24.50 22.64 -6.50
CA LEU A 13 23.31 22.36 -5.68
C LEU A 13 22.22 21.59 -6.45
N ALA A 14 21.60 20.61 -5.80
CA ALA A 14 20.20 20.24 -6.05
C ALA A 14 19.55 19.82 -4.72
N ALA A 15 18.57 20.62 -4.30
CA ALA A 15 17.67 20.36 -3.20
C ALA A 15 16.77 19.15 -3.52
N LEU A 16 16.53 18.28 -2.54
CA LEU A 16 15.28 17.54 -2.43
C LEU A 16 14.90 17.50 -0.95
N ALA A 17 13.74 18.11 -0.68
CA ALA A 17 13.06 18.15 0.58
C ALA A 17 13.08 16.79 1.26
N GLN A 18 13.53 16.74 2.52
CA GLN A 18 13.26 15.61 3.39
C GLN A 18 11.76 15.66 3.66
N GLN A 19 11.03 14.92 2.82
CA GLN A 19 9.59 14.83 2.86
C GLN A 19 9.22 14.30 4.25
N ASN A 20 8.72 15.24 5.02
CA ASN A 20 8.02 15.07 6.26
C ASN A 20 7.04 13.89 6.13
N ASN A 21 7.46 12.69 6.52
CA ASN A 21 6.53 11.63 6.85
C ASN A 21 6.21 11.77 8.33
N GLN A 22 5.56 12.90 8.66
CA GLN A 22 4.57 12.96 9.72
C GLN A 22 3.60 11.82 9.42
N THR A 23 3.85 10.64 9.97
CA THR A 23 2.81 9.64 10.15
C THR A 23 1.72 10.37 10.92
N PRO A 24 0.50 10.54 10.39
CA PRO A 24 -0.58 11.09 11.16
C PRO A 24 -0.79 10.17 12.36
N GLN A 25 -0.52 10.72 13.53
CA GLN A 25 -0.83 10.12 14.81
C GLN A 25 -2.36 9.99 14.88
N SER A 26 -2.91 8.82 14.57
CA SER A 26 -4.29 8.51 14.93
C SER A 26 -4.32 8.13 16.41
N ALA A 27 -4.36 9.16 17.26
CA ALA A 27 -4.98 9.07 18.56
C ALA A 27 -6.47 8.76 18.33
N GLY A 28 -6.93 7.58 18.74
CA GLY A 28 -8.34 7.24 18.59
C GLY A 28 -8.64 5.83 19.04
N SER A 29 -9.20 5.72 20.24
CA SER A 29 -10.01 4.61 20.78
C SER A 29 -9.49 3.18 20.55
N ASN A 30 -9.29 2.44 21.65
CA ASN A 30 -8.72 1.09 21.70
C ASN A 30 -9.67 0.02 21.10
N TYR A 31 -10.08 0.18 19.85
CA TYR A 31 -10.82 -0.84 19.09
C TYR A 31 -9.80 -1.76 18.41
N PRO A 32 -9.91 -3.09 18.55
CA PRO A 32 -9.07 -4.01 17.79
C PRO A 32 -9.34 -3.89 16.29
N PHE A 33 -8.57 -3.05 15.60
CA PHE A 33 -8.51 -3.04 14.15
C PHE A 33 -7.52 -4.12 13.69
N SER A 34 -7.91 -4.89 12.68
CA SER A 34 -7.01 -5.83 12.01
C SER A 34 -6.78 -5.34 10.59
N VAL A 35 -5.53 -5.25 10.17
CA VAL A 35 -5.17 -4.92 8.79
C VAL A 35 -4.11 -5.91 8.32
N GLY A 36 -4.18 -6.31 7.06
CA GLY A 36 -3.17 -7.17 6.47
C GLY A 36 -3.17 -7.05 4.96
N SER A 37 -2.09 -7.51 4.36
CA SER A 37 -1.94 -7.58 2.92
C SER A 37 -1.35 -8.92 2.52
N ARG A 38 -1.67 -9.37 1.30
CA ARG A 38 -1.11 -10.59 0.73
C ARG A 38 -1.10 -10.51 -0.81
N PRO A 39 -0.23 -11.28 -1.49
CA PRO A 39 -0.28 -11.41 -2.95
C PRO A 39 -1.67 -11.85 -3.43
N ALA A 40 -2.00 -11.52 -4.69
CA ALA A 40 -3.17 -12.10 -5.34
C ALA A 40 -3.03 -13.64 -5.42
N ASP A 41 -4.13 -14.36 -5.24
CA ASP A 41 -4.16 -15.82 -5.30
C ASP A 41 -3.94 -16.31 -6.74
N VAL A 42 -4.41 -15.52 -7.73
CA VAL A 42 -4.21 -15.76 -9.15
C VAL A 42 -3.81 -14.47 -9.87
N GLY A 43 -2.82 -14.53 -10.77
CA GLY A 43 -2.34 -13.39 -11.53
C GLY A 43 -1.34 -12.52 -10.76
N THR A 44 -1.11 -11.29 -11.22
CA THR A 44 -0.13 -10.37 -10.61
C THR A 44 -0.82 -9.17 -9.96
N GLY A 45 -0.73 -9.08 -8.64
CA GLY A 45 -1.35 -8.04 -7.83
C GLY A 45 -1.21 -8.32 -6.34
N PHE A 46 -1.90 -7.53 -5.53
CA PHE A 46 -1.97 -7.69 -4.09
C PHE A 46 -3.39 -7.39 -3.59
N SER A 47 -3.72 -7.94 -2.42
CA SER A 47 -4.93 -7.59 -1.68
C SER A 47 -4.59 -6.98 -0.34
N ILE A 48 -5.48 -6.12 0.15
CA ILE A 48 -5.44 -5.55 1.50
C ILE A 48 -6.79 -5.84 2.14
N TYR A 49 -6.79 -6.35 3.36
CA TYR A 49 -7.99 -6.47 4.18
C TYR A 49 -7.90 -5.57 5.41
N SER A 50 -9.04 -5.04 5.84
CA SER A 50 -9.17 -4.31 7.10
C SER A 50 -10.46 -4.70 7.81
N ALA A 51 -10.41 -4.81 9.14
CA ALA A 51 -11.56 -5.04 9.99
C ALA A 51 -11.62 -4.00 11.09
N THR A 52 -12.80 -3.43 11.30
CA THR A 52 -13.11 -2.54 12.41
C THR A 52 -14.04 -3.25 13.37
N SER A 53 -13.56 -3.57 14.57
CA SER A 53 -14.31 -4.25 15.63
C SER A 53 -15.23 -3.30 16.42
N ALA A 54 -15.98 -2.43 15.74
CA ALA A 54 -16.89 -1.51 16.42
C ALA A 54 -18.18 -2.20 16.89
N THR A 55 -18.48 -3.38 16.35
CA THR A 55 -19.74 -4.12 16.55
C THR A 55 -19.48 -5.63 16.71
N ALA A 56 -20.47 -6.35 17.25
CA ALA A 56 -20.42 -7.82 17.41
C ALA A 56 -20.22 -8.57 16.08
N ASP A 57 -20.68 -7.99 14.97
CA ASP A 57 -20.40 -8.45 13.61
C ASP A 57 -19.15 -7.75 13.07
N GLN A 58 -18.00 -8.42 13.15
CA GLN A 58 -16.76 -7.93 12.56
C GLN A 58 -16.84 -8.08 11.04
N GLN A 59 -16.88 -6.97 10.31
CA GLN A 59 -16.85 -6.97 8.85
C GLN A 59 -15.43 -6.70 8.35
N PHE A 60 -14.98 -7.50 7.37
CA PHE A 60 -13.67 -7.38 6.74
C PHE A 60 -13.83 -6.71 5.37
N ARG A 61 -13.36 -5.48 5.24
CA ARG A 61 -13.27 -4.80 3.95
C ARG A 61 -12.01 -5.29 3.24
N VAL A 62 -12.17 -5.90 2.08
CA VAL A 62 -11.07 -6.43 1.27
C VAL A 62 -11.00 -5.67 -0.05
N GLN A 63 -9.79 -5.30 -0.45
CA GLN A 63 -9.49 -4.62 -1.70
C GLN A 63 -8.40 -5.38 -2.45
N CYS A 64 -8.70 -5.86 -3.65
CA CYS A 64 -7.80 -6.57 -4.56
C CYS A 64 -7.35 -5.60 -5.67
N SER A 65 -6.05 -5.32 -5.73
CA SER A 65 -5.40 -4.38 -6.64
C SER A 65 -4.43 -5.12 -7.55
N CYS A 66 -4.71 -5.06 -8.85
CA CYS A 66 -3.95 -5.79 -9.85
C CYS A 66 -2.97 -4.88 -10.60
N GLN A 67 -1.95 -5.48 -11.23
CA GLN A 67 -0.89 -4.74 -11.92
C GLN A 67 -1.38 -4.03 -13.19
N ASP A 68 -2.47 -4.51 -13.78
CA ASP A 68 -3.17 -3.89 -14.91
C ASP A 68 -4.04 -2.68 -14.49
N PHE A 69 -3.91 -2.22 -13.25
CA PHE A 69 -4.70 -1.16 -12.61
C PHE A 69 -6.17 -1.51 -12.37
N SER A 70 -6.59 -2.76 -12.59
CA SER A 70 -7.93 -3.19 -12.21
C SER A 70 -8.04 -3.32 -10.68
N LEU A 71 -9.22 -3.00 -10.16
CA LEU A 71 -9.49 -2.98 -8.72
C LEU A 71 -10.85 -3.63 -8.42
N ALA A 72 -10.87 -4.55 -7.46
CA ALA A 72 -12.09 -5.12 -6.90
C ALA A 72 -12.13 -4.88 -5.39
N THR A 73 -13.32 -4.61 -4.85
CA THR A 73 -13.51 -4.41 -3.40
C THR A 73 -14.76 -5.16 -2.97
N ALA A 74 -14.68 -5.87 -1.84
CA ALA A 74 -15.85 -6.46 -1.21
C ALA A 74 -15.76 -6.37 0.31
N THR A 75 -16.89 -6.61 0.97
CA THR A 75 -16.95 -6.79 2.42
C THR A 75 -17.25 -8.25 2.69
N CYS A 76 -16.32 -8.94 3.35
CA CYS A 76 -16.43 -10.33 3.72
C CYS A 76 -16.77 -10.48 5.22
N PRO A 77 -17.52 -11.52 5.62
CA PRO A 77 -17.81 -11.79 7.03
C PRO A 77 -16.59 -12.32 7.79
N ALA A 78 -15.58 -12.81 7.07
CA ALA A 78 -14.34 -13.36 7.62
C ALA A 78 -13.13 -12.88 6.79
N PRO A 79 -11.89 -12.99 7.30
CA PRO A 79 -10.68 -12.69 6.53
C PRO A 79 -10.32 -13.79 5.51
N ARG A 80 -11.28 -14.67 5.18
CA ARG A 80 -11.16 -15.70 4.15
C ARG A 80 -11.83 -15.18 2.87
N TYR A 81 -11.02 -15.04 1.85
CA TYR A 81 -11.38 -14.51 0.55
C TYR A 81 -10.38 -15.00 -0.48
N GLU A 82 -10.66 -14.78 -1.77
CA GLU A 82 -9.76 -14.98 -2.89
C GLU A 82 -9.68 -13.71 -3.74
N CYS A 83 -8.48 -13.34 -4.17
CA CYS A 83 -8.19 -12.19 -5.04
C CYS A 83 -7.62 -12.69 -6.37
N TYR A 84 -8.36 -12.42 -7.44
CA TYR A 84 -8.03 -12.83 -8.80
C TYR A 84 -7.65 -11.61 -9.63
N CYS A 85 -6.50 -11.66 -10.31
CA CYS A 85 -5.97 -10.60 -11.18
C CYS A 85 -5.83 -11.05 -12.64
N SER A 86 -6.58 -12.07 -13.05
CA SER A 86 -6.60 -12.56 -14.42
C SER A 86 -7.98 -13.13 -14.74
N PRO A 87 -8.69 -12.64 -15.79
CA PRO A 87 -8.26 -11.61 -16.76
C PRO A 87 -8.36 -10.16 -16.25
N SER A 88 -9.04 -9.91 -15.13
CA SER A 88 -9.18 -8.61 -14.47
C SER A 88 -9.40 -8.81 -12.97
N ALA A 89 -9.33 -7.76 -12.17
CA ALA A 89 -9.57 -7.81 -10.72
C ALA A 89 -10.96 -8.39 -10.40
N ALA A 90 -10.98 -9.48 -9.64
CA ALA A 90 -12.17 -10.06 -9.05
C ALA A 90 -11.87 -10.49 -7.61
N LEU A 91 -12.92 -10.47 -6.79
CA LEU A 91 -12.82 -10.80 -5.37
C LEU A 91 -13.99 -11.70 -4.99
N THR A 92 -13.70 -12.78 -4.28
CA THR A 92 -14.71 -13.73 -3.79
C THR A 92 -14.52 -13.93 -2.30
N CYS A 93 -15.60 -13.78 -1.53
CA CYS A 93 -15.59 -14.08 -0.10
C CYS A 93 -15.97 -15.54 0.11
N GLU A 94 -15.36 -16.20 1.10
CA GLU A 94 -15.69 -17.57 1.52
C GLU A 94 -16.57 -17.61 2.77
#